data_AF-A0A3F2V7M8-F1
#
_entry.id   AF-A0A3F2V7M8-F1
#
_cell.length_a   1.000
_cell.length_b   1.000
_cell.length_c   1.000
_cell.angle_alpha   90.00
_cell.angle_beta   90.00
_cell.angle_gamma   90.00
#
_symmetry.space_group_name_H-M   'P 1'
#
loop_
_entity.id
_entity.type
_entity.pdbx_description
1 polymer ?
#
loop_
_entity_poly.entity_id
_entity_poly.type
_entity_poly.pdbx_seq_one_letter_code
_entity_poly.pdbx_strand_id
1 'polypeptide(L)'
;MELTEQLLGDCSPYIGNLIYDIDVRMLFVELMDGPETQNLVRRVVFPSVVTFHETNLQNEPDDDALDDVVSIQRLDQNRIIITTFKKEILLSLTEEPFVEDMD
;
A
#
# COMPACT_ATOMS: atom_id res chain seq x y z
N MET A 1 13.42 -7.08 -10.62
CA MET A 1 12.77 -7.04 -9.30
C MET A 1 11.48 -6.29 -9.48
N GLU A 2 10.38 -6.89 -9.07
CA GLU A 2 9.08 -6.23 -9.11
C GLU A 2 9.03 -5.13 -8.04
N LEU A 3 8.31 -4.03 -8.30
CA LEU A 3 8.22 -2.89 -7.37
C LEU A 3 7.68 -3.33 -6.00
N THR A 4 6.77 -4.31 -5.98
CA THR A 4 6.31 -4.99 -4.75
C THR A 4 7.48 -5.49 -3.90
N GLU A 5 8.39 -6.29 -4.49
CA GLU A 5 9.54 -6.86 -3.77
C GLU A 5 10.48 -5.76 -3.24
N GLN A 6 10.64 -4.68 -4.00
CA GLN A 6 11.48 -3.55 -3.62
C GLN A 6 10.92 -2.79 -2.41
N LEU A 7 9.60 -2.60 -2.35
CA LEU A 7 8.96 -1.82 -1.30
C LEU A 7 8.62 -2.65 -0.06
N LEU A 8 8.20 -3.91 -0.25
CA LEU A 8 7.87 -4.80 0.87
C LEU A 8 9.13 -5.44 1.47
N GLY A 9 10.14 -5.77 0.65
CA GLY A 9 11.31 -6.53 1.08
C GLY A 9 10.90 -7.88 1.70
N ASP A 10 11.46 -8.19 2.87
CA ASP A 10 11.14 -9.41 3.64
C ASP A 10 9.96 -9.22 4.62
N CYS A 11 9.24 -8.09 4.56
CA CYS A 11 8.10 -7.83 5.43
C CYS A 11 6.88 -8.64 5.01
N SER A 12 6.05 -9.00 6.00
CA SER A 12 4.74 -9.59 5.73
C SER A 12 3.86 -8.62 4.92
N PRO A 13 2.99 -9.11 4.03
CA PRO A 13 2.15 -8.26 3.19
C PRO A 13 0.91 -7.72 3.93
N TYR A 14 0.64 -8.15 5.17
CA TYR A 14 -0.53 -7.73 5.93
C TYR A 14 -0.52 -6.23 6.21
N ILE A 15 -1.62 -5.58 5.88
CA ILE A 15 -1.81 -4.14 6.02
C ILE A 15 -2.40 -3.86 7.40
N GLY A 16 -1.66 -3.14 8.24
CA GLY A 16 -2.16 -2.61 9.50
C GLY A 16 -2.93 -1.32 9.28
N ASN A 17 -2.38 -0.41 8.47
CA ASN A 17 -3.05 0.84 8.11
C ASN A 17 -2.86 1.18 6.63
N LEU A 18 -3.93 1.70 6.02
CA LEU A 18 -3.94 2.26 4.68
C LEU A 18 -4.52 3.67 4.76
N ILE A 19 -3.66 4.69 4.71
CA ILE A 19 -4.05 6.07 5.04
C ILE A 19 -3.68 6.99 3.89
N TYR A 20 -4.67 7.54 3.21
CA TYR A 20 -4.46 8.66 2.30
C TYR A 20 -4.71 9.99 3.03
N ASP A 21 -3.65 10.77 3.20
CA ASP A 21 -3.72 12.12 3.77
C ASP A 21 -3.69 13.15 2.63
N ILE A 22 -4.82 13.82 2.42
CA ILE A 22 -5.00 14.82 1.35
C ILE A 22 -4.27 16.14 1.64
N ASP A 23 -4.04 16.48 2.91
CA ASP A 23 -3.44 17.75 3.30
C ASP A 23 -1.93 17.75 2.97
N VAL A 24 -1.27 16.61 3.16
CA VAL A 24 0.13 16.39 2.76
C VAL A 24 0.29 15.67 1.41
N ARG A 25 -0.83 15.22 0.81
CA ARG A 25 -0.88 14.47 -0.45
C ARG A 25 0.01 13.23 -0.45
N MET A 26 -0.13 12.41 0.59
CA MET A 26 0.64 11.16 0.74
C MET A 26 -0.31 10.00 1.00
N LEU A 27 -0.02 8.85 0.39
CA LEU A 27 -0.60 7.58 0.80
C LEU A 27 0.44 6.81 1.61
N PHE A 28 0.02 6.29 2.75
CA PHE A 28 0.79 5.42 3.62
C PHE A 28 0.19 4.03 3.61
N VAL A 29 1.02 3.03 3.36
CA VAL A 29 0.69 1.60 3.53
C VAL A 29 1.59 1.07 4.62
N GLU A 30 1.04 0.86 5.80
CA GLU A 30 1.77 0.36 6.96
C GLU A 30 1.55 -1.14 7.10
N LEU A 31 2.64 -1.88 7.11
CA LEU A 31 2.70 -3.33 7.11
C LEU A 31 2.95 -3.83 8.54
N MET A 32 2.29 -4.94 8.86
CA MET A 32 2.45 -5.64 10.13
C MET A 32 3.47 -6.77 10.04
N ASP A 33 4.04 -7.18 11.17
CA ASP A 33 4.89 -8.36 11.27
C ASP A 33 4.13 -9.67 10.99
N GLY A 34 2.84 -9.71 11.30
CA GLY A 34 1.96 -10.83 11.01
C GLY A 34 0.59 -10.68 11.68
N PRO A 35 -0.33 -11.61 11.42
CA PRO A 35 -1.70 -11.54 11.93
C PRO A 35 -1.80 -11.81 13.43
N GLU A 36 -0.79 -12.49 14.00
CA GLU A 36 -0.75 -12.92 15.41
C GLU A 36 -0.41 -11.75 16.36
N THR A 37 0.58 -10.95 16.00
CA THR A 37 1.15 -9.88 16.84
C THR A 37 0.74 -8.49 16.39
N GLN A 38 0.50 -8.29 15.09
CA GLN A 38 -0.03 -7.06 14.51
C GLN A 38 0.80 -5.82 14.84
N ASN A 39 2.12 -5.97 15.02
CA ASN A 39 3.00 -4.82 15.22
C ASN A 39 3.31 -4.19 13.87
N LEU A 40 3.17 -2.87 13.77
CA LEU A 40 3.58 -2.13 12.58
C LEU A 40 5.10 -2.11 12.51
N VAL A 41 5.67 -2.61 11.41
CA VAL A 41 7.13 -2.76 11.27
C VAL A 41 7.70 -2.00 10.08
N ARG A 42 6.86 -1.64 9.11
CA ARG A 42 7.29 -1.00 7.87
C ARG A 42 6.20 -0.13 7.31
N ARG A 43 6.57 1.04 6.81
CA ARG A 43 5.68 1.94 6.09
C ARG A 43 6.18 2.16 4.68
N VAL A 44 5.33 1.88 3.70
CA VAL A 44 5.53 2.30 2.32
C VAL A 44 4.86 3.65 2.12
N VAL A 45 5.63 4.64 1.69
CA VAL A 45 5.18 6.02 1.48
C VAL A 45 5.08 6.28 -0.02
N PHE A 46 3.91 6.76 -0.46
CA PHE A 46 3.67 7.23 -1.81
C PHE A 46 3.50 8.76 -1.77
N PRO A 47 4.58 9.53 -2.01
CA PRO A 47 4.58 10.97 -1.83
C PRO A 47 4.00 11.73 -3.03
N SER A 48 3.66 13.00 -2.80
CA SER A 48 3.29 13.96 -3.84
C SER A 48 2.21 13.43 -4.81
N VAL A 49 1.13 12.90 -4.22
CA VAL A 49 -0.02 12.34 -4.95
C VAL A 49 -0.75 13.45 -5.70
N VAL A 50 -0.86 13.30 -7.02
CA VAL A 50 -1.61 14.19 -7.91
C VAL A 50 -3.04 13.71 -8.07
N THR A 51 -3.23 12.40 -8.23
CA THR A 51 -4.55 11.77 -8.34
C THR A 51 -4.60 10.52 -7.48
N PHE A 52 -5.70 10.34 -6.76
CA PHE A 52 -6.02 9.15 -5.99
C PHE A 52 -7.37 8.61 -6.46
N HIS A 53 -7.42 7.34 -6.86
CA HIS A 53 -8.65 6.66 -7.24
C HIS A 53 -8.70 5.27 -6.62
N GLU A 54 -9.73 5.02 -5.81
CA GLU A 54 -9.95 3.75 -5.10
C GLU A 54 -11.17 3.03 -5.68
N THR A 55 -11.04 1.73 -5.90
CA THR A 55 -12.13 0.84 -6.31
C THR A 55 -12.17 -0.38 -5.40
N ASN A 56 -13.31 -0.62 -4.74
CA ASN A 56 -13.53 -1.85 -3.97
C ASN A 56 -13.78 -3.03 -4.91
N LEU A 57 -13.26 -4.20 -4.56
CA LEU A 57 -13.41 -5.42 -5.34
C LEU A 57 -14.73 -6.11 -4.96
N GLN A 58 -15.63 -6.27 -5.94
CA GLN A 58 -17.03 -6.71 -5.72
C GLN A 58 -17.21 -8.12 -5.12
N ASN A 59 -16.16 -8.93 -5.06
CA ASN A 59 -16.19 -10.31 -4.56
C ASN A 59 -15.35 -10.50 -3.29
N GLU A 60 -15.02 -9.41 -2.58
CA GLU A 60 -14.34 -9.53 -1.30
C GLU A 60 -15.23 -10.32 -0.31
N PRO A 61 -14.70 -11.34 0.38
CA PRO A 61 -15.44 -11.99 1.44
C PRO A 61 -15.72 -10.97 2.55
N ASP A 62 -16.95 -10.99 3.06
CA ASP A 62 -17.46 -10.12 4.14
C ASP A 62 -16.87 -10.57 5.51
N ASP A 63 -15.55 -10.77 5.53
CA ASP A 63 -14.76 -11.27 6.65
C ASP A 63 -14.07 -10.08 7.34
N ASP A 64 -14.12 -10.06 8.68
CA ASP A 64 -13.34 -9.17 9.56
C ASP A 64 -11.81 -9.39 9.41
N ALA A 65 -11.38 -10.29 8.53
CA ALA A 65 -9.99 -10.59 8.21
C ALA A 65 -9.17 -9.36 7.80
N LEU A 66 -7.90 -9.44 8.16
CA LEU A 66 -6.85 -8.49 7.81
C LEU A 66 -6.69 -8.41 6.28
N ASP A 67 -6.49 -7.20 5.78
CA ASP A 67 -6.18 -6.97 4.36
C ASP A 67 -4.68 -7.19 4.11
N ASP A 68 -4.32 -7.46 2.87
CA ASP A 68 -2.93 -7.70 2.46
C ASP A 68 -2.63 -7.09 1.09
N VAL A 69 -1.37 -6.68 0.93
CA VAL A 69 -0.86 -6.22 -0.36
C VAL A 69 -0.66 -7.42 -1.28
N VAL A 70 -1.45 -7.50 -2.34
CA VAL A 70 -1.32 -8.51 -3.39
C VAL A 70 -0.24 -8.09 -4.40
N SER A 71 -0.24 -6.82 -4.83
CA SER A 71 0.80 -6.31 -5.70
C SER A 71 0.90 -4.78 -5.69
N ILE A 72 2.09 -4.26 -6.00
CA ILE A 72 2.34 -2.86 -6.31
C ILE A 72 3.01 -2.82 -7.67
N GLN A 73 2.32 -2.26 -8.67
CA GLN A 73 2.80 -2.25 -10.04
C GLN A 73 2.92 -0.83 -10.58
N ARG A 74 4.03 -0.58 -11.26
CA ARG A 74 4.23 0.66 -12.02
C ARG A 74 3.61 0.50 -13.40
N LEU A 75 2.64 1.35 -13.73
CA LEU A 75 1.99 1.37 -15.04
C LEU A 75 2.79 2.21 -16.04
N ASP A 76 3.37 3.32 -15.59
CA ASP A 76 4.33 4.15 -16.33
C ASP A 76 5.17 5.01 -15.37
N GLN A 77 5.84 6.05 -15.88
CA GLN A 77 6.73 6.91 -15.09
C GLN A 77 6.04 7.46 -13.82
N ASN A 78 4.77 7.84 -13.91
CA ASN A 78 4.08 8.56 -12.84
C ASN A 78 2.95 7.75 -12.21
N ARG A 79 2.47 6.69 -12.86
CA ARG A 79 1.30 5.94 -12.41
C ARG A 79 1.66 4.64 -11.74
N ILE A 80 1.07 4.41 -10.57
CA ILE A 80 1.20 3.19 -9.78
C ILE A 80 -0.18 2.66 -9.48
N ILE A 81 -0.36 1.34 -9.58
CA ILE A 81 -1.52 0.65 -9.07
C ILE A 81 -1.11 -0.22 -7.87
N ILE A 82 -1.87 -0.10 -6.79
CA ILE A 82 -1.75 -0.95 -5.60
C ILE A 82 -2.98 -1.83 -5.59
N THR A 83 -2.76 -3.14 -5.66
CA THR A 83 -3.81 -4.14 -5.52
C THR A 83 -3.66 -4.75 -4.14
N THR A 84 -4.70 -4.62 -3.35
CA THR A 84 -4.87 -5.31 -2.07
C THR A 84 -5.87 -6.45 -2.24
N PHE A 85 -6.13 -7.22 -1.20
CA PHE A 85 -7.16 -8.25 -1.24
C PHE A 85 -8.57 -7.65 -1.34
N LYS A 86 -8.79 -6.46 -0.77
CA LYS A 86 -10.10 -5.79 -0.71
C LYS A 86 -10.35 -4.75 -1.81
N LYS A 87 -9.29 -4.07 -2.27
CA LYS A 87 -9.41 -2.92 -3.18
C LYS A 87 -8.24 -2.73 -4.12
N GLU A 88 -8.47 -1.95 -5.17
CA GLU A 88 -7.44 -1.41 -6.05
C GLU A 88 -7.34 0.10 -5.92
N ILE A 89 -6.12 0.61 -5.87
CA ILE A 89 -5.82 2.03 -5.73
C ILE A 89 -4.91 2.44 -6.88
N LEU A 90 -5.41 3.32 -7.75
CA LEU A 90 -4.65 3.93 -8.82
C LEU A 90 -4.17 5.32 -8.40
N LEU A 91 -2.85 5.50 -8.43
CA LEU A 91 -2.16 6.73 -8.07
C LEU A 91 -1.48 7.35 -9.29
N SER A 92 -1.43 8.68 -9.33
CA SER A 92 -0.43 9.42 -10.10
C SER A 92 0.46 10.19 -9.14
N LEU A 93 1.77 10.02 -9.23
CA LEU A 93 2.78 10.61 -8.35
C LEU A 93 3.73 11.49 -9.16
N THR A 94 4.32 12.51 -8.53
CA THR A 94 5.45 13.27 -9.10
C THR A 94 6.80 12.85 -8.52
N GLU A 95 6.80 11.99 -7.51
CA GLU A 95 7.98 11.52 -6.79
C GLU A 95 7.93 10.00 -6.62
N GLU A 96 9.09 9.39 -6.41
CA GLU A 96 9.21 7.94 -6.26
C GLU A 96 8.75 7.50 -4.86
N PRO A 97 8.03 6.36 -4.75
CA PRO A 97 7.74 5.77 -3.46
C PRO A 97 9.01 5.36 -2.72
N PHE A 98 8.95 5.39 -1.39
CA PHE A 98 10.05 4.97 -0.53
C PHE A 98 9.53 4.25 0.71
N VAL A 99 10.46 3.68 1.48
CA VAL A 99 10.16 2.87 2.66
C VAL A 99 10.73 3.56 3.90
N GLU A 100 9.94 3.59 4.97
CA GLU A 100 10.36 3.94 6.32
C GLU A 100 10.25 2.69 7.20
N ASP A 101 11.32 2.38 7.94
CA ASP A 101 11.24 1.36 9.00
C ASP A 101 10.57 1.98 10.24
N MET A 102 9.74 1.20 10.92
CA MET A 102 8.99 1.65 12.11
C MET A 102 9.59 1.05 13.37
N ASP A 103 9.78 1.88 14.40
CA ASP A 103 10.33 1.50 15.72
C ASP A 103 9.29 0.84 16.65
#